data_AF-A0A1C6YPJ7-F1
#
_entry.id   AF-A0A1C6YPJ7-F1
#
_cell.length_a   1.000
_cell.length_b   1.000
_cell.length_c   1.000
_cell.angle_alpha   90.00
_cell.angle_beta   90.00
_cell.angle_gamma   90.00
#
_symmetry.space_group_name_H-M   'P 1'
#
loop_
_entity.id
_entity.type
_entity.pdbx_description
1 polymer ?
#
loop_
_entity_poly.entity_id
_entity_poly.type
_entity_poly.pdbx_seq_one_letter_code
_entity_poly.pdbx_strand_id
1 'polypeptide(L)'
;MDKNFVNDDDEQLIKTLLQNTPAFGEDLIDFYLAHNGCKVTEKSCFRLISLFLHKSMENIINNSMSVESNEMRNDSDKENKHTKKELDYDKLIKEIKKFNDNSNKDENAKNLSVFFE
;
A
#
# COMPACT_ATOMS: atom_id res chain seq x y z
N MET A 1 -29.20 -13.08 -19.65
CA MET A 1 -28.36 -11.90 -19.37
C MET A 1 -26.95 -12.44 -19.17
N ASP A 2 -26.12 -12.32 -20.20
CA ASP A 2 -24.71 -12.75 -20.13
C ASP A 2 -23.98 -11.90 -19.08
N LYS A 3 -23.38 -12.56 -18.08
CA LYS A 3 -22.59 -11.93 -17.02
C LYS A 3 -21.19 -11.50 -17.48
N ASN A 4 -20.96 -11.41 -18.79
CA ASN A 4 -19.63 -11.36 -19.40
C ASN A 4 -19.24 -10.00 -19.99
N PHE A 5 -20.03 -8.94 -19.79
CA PHE A 5 -19.58 -7.59 -20.13
C PHE A 5 -19.04 -6.91 -18.87
N VAL A 6 -17.71 -6.96 -18.76
CA VAL A 6 -16.93 -6.01 -17.96
C VAL A 6 -17.31 -4.62 -18.46
N ASN A 7 -17.67 -3.70 -17.56
CA ASN A 7 -18.02 -2.32 -17.93
C ASN A 7 -16.83 -1.66 -18.65
N ASP A 8 -17.06 -0.75 -19.60
CA ASP A 8 -15.99 -0.09 -20.37
C ASP A 8 -14.93 0.54 -19.45
N ASP A 9 -15.36 1.09 -18.32
CA ASP A 9 -14.49 1.66 -17.28
C ASP A 9 -13.60 0.59 -16.62
N ASP A 10 -14.17 -0.58 -16.31
CA ASP A 10 -13.44 -1.70 -15.71
C ASP A 10 -12.44 -2.30 -16.72
N GLU A 11 -12.79 -2.31 -18.01
CA GLU A 11 -11.89 -2.77 -19.07
C GLU A 11 -10.70 -1.83 -19.25
N GLN A 12 -10.93 -0.51 -19.21
CA GLN A 12 -9.86 0.49 -19.24
C GLN A 12 -8.95 0.40 -18.01
N LEU A 13 -9.54 0.15 -16.83
CA LEU A 13 -8.77 -0.11 -15.62
C LEU A 13 -7.87 -1.34 -15.80
N ILE A 14 -8.41 -2.47 -16.23
CA ILE A 14 -7.64 -3.70 -16.47
C ILE A 14 -6.51 -3.48 -17.47
N LYS A 15 -6.78 -2.78 -18.59
CA LYS A 15 -5.75 -2.43 -19.59
C LYS A 15 -4.62 -1.61 -18.97
N THR A 16 -4.96 -0.61 -18.16
CA THR A 16 -3.99 0.24 -17.46
C THR A 16 -3.18 -0.58 -16.46
N LEU A 17 -3.81 -1.47 -15.70
CA LEU A 17 -3.14 -2.36 -14.74
C LEU A 17 -2.11 -3.25 -15.41
N LEU A 18 -2.44 -3.83 -16.57
CA LEU A 18 -1.56 -4.73 -17.30
C LEU A 18 -0.35 -4.03 -17.95
N GLN A 19 -0.46 -2.73 -18.23
CA GLN A 19 0.65 -1.92 -18.77
C GLN A 19 1.66 -1.49 -17.69
N ASN A 20 1.27 -1.53 -16.41
CA ASN A 20 2.14 -1.13 -15.31
C ASN A 20 3.01 -2.29 -14.82
N THR A 21 4.28 -1.99 -14.56
CA THR A 21 5.19 -2.88 -13.83
C THR A 21 5.00 -2.63 -12.33
N PRO A 22 4.52 -3.62 -11.56
CA PRO A 22 4.25 -3.41 -10.15
C PRO A 22 5.54 -3.34 -9.33
N ALA A 23 5.45 -2.65 -8.20
CA ALA A 23 6.53 -2.63 -7.21
C ALA A 23 6.68 -3.98 -6.49
N PHE A 24 5.58 -4.67 -6.19
CA PHE A 24 5.60 -6.03 -5.64
C PHE A 24 5.46 -7.06 -6.76
N GLY A 25 6.42 -7.99 -6.81
CA GLY A 25 6.45 -9.07 -7.79
C GLY A 25 5.28 -10.04 -7.65
N GLU A 26 4.87 -10.65 -8.77
CA GLU A 26 3.77 -11.62 -8.81
C GLU A 26 4.05 -12.80 -7.88
N ASP A 27 5.27 -13.33 -7.88
CA ASP A 27 5.67 -14.49 -7.05
C ASP A 27 5.50 -14.23 -5.55
N LEU A 28 5.78 -12.99 -5.09
CA LEU A 28 5.61 -12.63 -3.68
C LEU A 28 4.14 -12.61 -3.31
N ILE A 29 3.30 -12.06 -4.18
CA ILE A 29 1.85 -12.00 -3.97
C ILE A 29 1.26 -13.42 -4.01
N ASP A 30 1.66 -14.22 -5.00
CA ASP A 30 1.23 -15.61 -5.13
C ASP A 30 1.63 -16.45 -3.91
N PHE A 31 2.85 -16.28 -3.39
CA PHE A 31 3.28 -16.91 -2.15
C PHE A 31 2.35 -16.60 -0.96
N TYR A 32 1.99 -15.33 -0.75
CA TYR A 32 1.09 -14.95 0.34
C TYR A 32 -0.36 -15.40 0.12
N LEU A 33 -0.85 -15.40 -1.11
CA LEU A 33 -2.19 -15.89 -1.43
C LEU A 33 -2.28 -17.41 -1.26
N ALA A 34 -1.26 -18.15 -1.70
CA ALA A 34 -1.18 -19.59 -1.56
C ALA A 34 -1.17 -20.03 -0.09
N HIS A 35 -0.53 -19.24 0.79
CA HIS A 35 -0.58 -19.47 2.24
C HIS A 35 -2.02 -19.43 2.79
N ASN A 36 -2.90 -18.63 2.18
CA ASN A 36 -4.32 -18.53 2.52
C ASN A 36 -5.20 -19.49 1.69
N GLY A 37 -4.62 -20.46 0.98
CA GLY A 37 -5.33 -21.37 0.09
C GLY A 37 -5.97 -20.69 -1.14
N CYS A 38 -5.60 -19.44 -1.43
CA CYS A 38 -6.10 -18.68 -2.57
C CYS A 38 -5.15 -18.84 -3.75
N LYS A 39 -5.67 -19.29 -4.90
CA LYS A 39 -4.92 -19.36 -6.16
C LYS A 39 -5.49 -18.34 -7.14
N VAL A 40 -4.64 -17.44 -7.62
CA VAL A 40 -5.00 -16.44 -8.62
C VAL A 40 -4.30 -16.78 -9.93
N THR A 41 -5.07 -16.81 -11.02
CA THR A 41 -4.55 -17.10 -12.37
C THR A 41 -4.50 -15.86 -13.25
N GLU A 42 -5.25 -14.82 -12.90
CA GLU A 42 -5.34 -13.58 -13.68
C GLU A 42 -4.25 -12.58 -13.28
N LYS A 43 -3.46 -12.14 -14.25
CA LYS A 43 -2.39 -11.15 -14.04
C LYS A 43 -2.90 -9.81 -13.52
N SER A 44 -4.08 -9.38 -13.98
CA SER A 44 -4.75 -8.16 -13.52
C SER A 44 -4.97 -8.15 -12.01
N CYS A 45 -5.33 -9.30 -11.42
CA CYS A 45 -5.50 -9.44 -9.98
C CYS A 45 -4.18 -9.23 -9.22
N PHE A 46 -3.08 -9.83 -9.68
CA PHE A 46 -1.76 -9.58 -9.09
C PHE A 46 -1.37 -8.09 -9.15
N ARG A 47 -1.63 -7.43 -10.29
CA ARG A 47 -1.37 -5.99 -10.46
C ARG A 47 -2.21 -5.14 -9.52
N LEU A 48 -3.50 -5.47 -9.38
CA LEU A 48 -4.41 -4.75 -8.49
C LEU A 48 -4.00 -4.89 -7.02
N ILE A 49 -3.69 -6.12 -6.58
CA ILE A 49 -3.21 -6.37 -5.21
C ILE A 49 -1.91 -5.61 -4.96
N SER A 50 -0.98 -5.62 -5.92
CA SER A 50 0.27 -4.88 -5.81
C SER A 50 0.06 -3.36 -5.64
N LEU A 51 -0.87 -2.78 -6.40
CA LEU A 51 -1.23 -1.36 -6.25
C LEU A 51 -1.88 -1.07 -4.91
N PHE A 52 -2.76 -1.95 -4.43
CA PHE A 52 -3.38 -1.80 -3.12
C PHE A 52 -2.33 -1.83 -2.00
N LEU A 53 -1.39 -2.79 -2.05
CA LEU A 53 -0.27 -2.88 -1.10
C LEU A 53 0.60 -1.63 -1.15
N HIS A 54 0.94 -1.17 -2.36
CA HIS A 54 1.73 0.05 -2.54
C HIS A 54 1.02 1.25 -1.93
N LYS A 55 -0.28 1.43 -2.22
CA LYS A 55 -1.06 2.56 -1.70
C LYS A 55 -1.23 2.53 -0.18
N SER A 56 -1.42 1.34 0.37
CA SER A 56 -1.54 1.13 1.82
C SER A 56 -0.22 1.47 2.53
N MET A 57 0.91 1.02 2.00
CA MET A 57 2.23 1.37 2.53
C MET A 57 2.55 2.86 2.36
N GLU A 58 2.24 3.43 1.20
CA GLU A 58 2.45 4.86 0.93
C GLU A 58 1.76 5.72 1.99
N ASN A 59 0.52 5.41 2.35
CA ASN A 59 -0.22 6.13 3.37
C ASN A 59 0.46 6.04 4.75
N ILE A 60 0.88 4.84 5.16
CA ILE A 60 1.58 4.63 6.44
C ILE A 60 2.90 5.39 6.46
N ILE A 61 3.71 5.26 5.41
CA ILE A 61 5.03 5.90 5.30
C ILE A 61 4.89 7.43 5.32
N ASN A 62 3.95 7.98 4.55
CA ASN A 62 3.75 9.43 4.48
C ASN A 62 3.38 10.05 5.82
N ASN A 63 2.56 9.36 6.62
CA ASN A 63 2.19 9.81 7.95
C ASN A 63 3.28 9.57 9.01
N SER A 64 4.26 8.73 8.69
CA SER A 64 5.36 8.35 9.59
C SER A 64 6.65 9.13 9.32
N MET A 65 6.72 9.93 8.26
CA MET A 65 7.88 10.76 7.99
C MET A 65 7.92 11.97 8.95
N SER A 66 9.09 12.20 9.55
CA SER A 66 9.43 13.48 10.15
C SER A 66 10.15 14.35 9.12
N VAL A 67 9.81 15.64 9.12
CA VAL A 67 10.63 16.64 8.46
C VAL A 67 11.54 17.18 9.54
N GLU A 68 12.83 16.87 9.47
CA GLU A 68 13.80 17.63 10.26
C GLU A 68 13.86 19.03 9.67
N SER A 69 13.21 19.98 10.35
CA SER A 69 13.61 21.36 10.22
C SER A 69 15.01 21.43 10.81
N ASN A 70 16.04 21.52 9.96
CA ASN A 70 17.33 22.03 10.39
C ASN A 70 17.05 23.33 11.14
N GLU A 71 17.09 23.29 12.47
CA GLU A 71 17.25 24.47 13.31
C GLU A 71 18.63 25.01 12.98
N MET A 72 18.68 25.75 11.87
CA MET A 72 19.83 26.52 11.47
C MET A 72 20.01 27.58 12.55
N ARG A 73 20.89 27.25 13.50
CA ARG A 73 21.72 28.23 14.18
C ARG A 73 22.14 29.26 13.15
N ASN A 74 21.84 30.52 13.45
CA ASN A 74 22.16 31.68 12.65
C ASN A 74 23.54 31.53 12.01
N ASP A 75 23.61 31.39 10.69
CA ASP A 75 24.47 32.25 9.90
C ASP A 75 24.03 32.25 8.44
N SER A 76 24.20 33.40 7.84
CA SER A 76 23.86 33.70 6.46
C SER A 76 24.57 32.77 5.49
N ASP A 77 23.81 31.96 4.74
CA ASP A 77 24.10 31.71 3.33
C ASP A 77 22.89 31.10 2.62
N LYS A 78 22.52 31.75 1.51
CA LYS A 78 21.48 31.31 0.59
C LYS A 78 22.07 30.21 -0.28
N GLU A 79 21.75 28.95 -0.03
CA GLU A 79 21.63 27.92 -1.08
C GLU A 79 21.12 26.59 -0.49
N ASN A 80 20.02 26.08 -1.07
CA ASN A 80 19.44 24.74 -0.88
C ASN A 80 19.22 24.25 0.57
N LYS A 81 18.12 24.72 1.20
CA LYS A 81 17.47 23.97 2.29
C LYS A 81 16.88 22.66 1.74
N HIS A 82 17.70 21.63 1.59
CA HIS A 82 17.21 20.25 1.49
C HIS A 82 16.64 19.87 2.86
N THR A 83 15.32 19.98 3.02
CA THR A 83 14.62 19.31 4.12
C THR A 83 14.80 17.82 3.97
N LYS A 84 15.61 17.21 4.84
CA LYS A 84 15.77 15.76 4.91
C LYS A 84 14.49 15.19 5.53
N LYS A 85 13.82 14.30 4.80
CA LYS A 85 12.70 13.51 5.32
C LYS A 85 13.27 12.20 5.83
N GLU A 86 13.03 11.90 7.09
CA GLU A 86 13.42 10.62 7.68
C GLU A 86 12.19 9.90 8.20
N LEU A 87 12.25 8.58 8.22
CA LEU A 87 11.19 7.76 8.78
C LEU A 87 11.33 7.78 10.30
N ASP A 88 10.31 8.28 10.99
CA ASP A 88 10.27 8.30 12.45
C ASP A 88 9.67 6.98 12.93
N TYR A 89 10.47 6.20 13.67
CA TYR A 89 10.10 4.87 14.13
C TYR A 89 8.91 4.88 15.10
N ASP A 90 8.83 5.87 15.99
CA ASP A 90 7.73 5.97 16.94
C ASP A 90 6.43 6.36 16.24
N LYS A 91 6.51 7.24 15.23
CA LYS A 91 5.36 7.55 14.38
C LYS A 91 4.95 6.35 13.53
N LEU A 92 5.91 5.60 12.98
CA LEU A 92 5.63 4.37 12.25
C LEU A 92 4.85 3.36 13.09
N ILE A 93 5.29 3.09 14.32
CA ILE A 93 4.58 2.19 15.23
C ILE A 93 3.14 2.69 15.48
N LYS A 94 2.96 4.00 15.69
CA LYS A 94 1.64 4.58 15.93
C LYS A 94 0.72 4.43 14.72
N GLU A 95 1.22 4.69 13.51
CA GLU A 95 0.43 4.55 12.28
C GLU A 95 0.09 3.09 11.98
N ILE A 96 1.01 2.16 12.20
CA ILE A 96 0.73 0.72 12.09
C ILE A 96 -0.36 0.29 13.10
N LYS A 97 -0.30 0.76 14.35
CA LYS A 97 -1.35 0.46 15.36
C LYS A 97 -2.71 1.00 14.94
N LYS A 98 -2.78 2.25 14.45
CA LYS A 98 -4.02 2.84 13.93
C LYS A 98 -4.58 2.06 12.75
N PHE A 99 -3.72 1.64 11.83
CA PHE A 99 -4.12 0.82 10.68
C PHE A 99 -4.76 -0.51 11.15
N ASN A 100 -4.14 -1.19 12.12
CA ASN A 100 -4.68 -2.43 12.70
C ASN A 100 -6.00 -2.21 13.46
N ASP A 101 -6.10 -1.13 14.24
CA ASP A 101 -7.33 -0.82 14.98
C ASP A 101 -8.51 -0.50 14.05
N ASN A 102 -8.24 0.15 12.91
CA ASN A 102 -9.24 0.39 11.87
C ASN A 102 -9.67 -0.93 11.20
N SER A 103 -8.72 -1.84 10.94
CA SER A 103 -9.02 -3.18 10.43
C SER A 103 -9.90 -3.98 11.41
N ASN A 104 -9.71 -3.86 12.72
CA ASN A 104 -10.54 -4.56 13.71
C ASN A 104 -11.96 -3.98 13.87
N LYS A 105 -12.18 -2.74 13.42
CA LYS A 105 -13.50 -2.08 13.45
C LYS A 105 -14.31 -2.35 12.18
N ASP A 106 -13.67 -2.74 11.09
CA ASP A 106 -14.33 -3.20 9.87
C ASP A 106 -14.81 -4.65 10.07
N GLU A 107 -16.14 -4.86 10.15
CA GLU A 107 -16.73 -6.21 10.24
C GLU A 107 -16.31 -7.11 9.06
N ASN A 108 -15.96 -6.53 7.92
CA ASN A 108 -15.43 -7.27 6.76
C ASN A 108 -14.02 -7.84 7.00
N ALA A 109 -13.20 -7.23 7.85
CA ALA A 109 -11.86 -7.72 8.19
C ALA A 109 -11.85 -8.68 9.38
N LYS A 110 -12.91 -8.72 10.21
CA LYS A 110 -13.11 -9.79 11.21
C LYS A 110 -13.32 -11.17 10.56
N ASN A 111 -13.81 -11.22 9.32
CA ASN A 111 -13.84 -12.48 8.57
C ASN A 111 -12.44 -12.94 8.12
N LEU A 112 -11.44 -12.05 8.08
CA LEU A 112 -10.05 -12.42 7.80
C LEU A 112 -9.33 -12.96 9.05
N SER A 113 -9.67 -12.52 10.26
CA SER A 113 -9.06 -13.06 11.49
C SER A 113 -9.39 -14.52 11.79
N VAL A 114 -10.47 -15.06 11.19
CA VAL A 114 -10.83 -16.49 11.30
C VAL A 114 -9.86 -17.40 10.52
N PHE A 115 -9.04 -16.85 9.63
CA PHE A 115 -8.05 -17.62 8.85
C PHE A 115 -6.65 -17.67 9.50
N PHE A 116 -6.49 -17.13 10.72
CA PHE A 116 -5.20 -17.09 11.45
C PHE A 116 -5.16 -17.97 12.72
N GLU A 117 -6.14 -18.86 12.92
CA GLU A 117 -6.06 -20.02 13.83
C GLU A 117 -5.75 -21.30 13.06
#